data_AF-A0A239GJ41-F1
#
_entry.id   AF-A0A239GJ41-F1
#
_cell.length_a   1.000
_cell.length_b   1.000
_cell.length_c   1.000
_cell.angle_alpha   90.00
_cell.angle_beta   90.00
_cell.angle_gamma   90.00
#
_symmetry.space_group_name_H-M   'P 1'
#
loop_
_entity.id
_entity.type
_entity.pdbx_description
1 polymer ?
#
loop_
_entity_poly.entity_id
_entity_poly.type
_entity_poly.pdbx_seq_one_letter_code
_entity_poly.pdbx_strand_id
1 'polypeptide(L)'
;MLAVVEIVVLLVVLGLLLSRLGVLSAAPRDPRPVPVRAAWAPAHEEVDGETRVLLRRSYTGGDGLPVVLEDRVLTAFPADDPAWEARFTEAMASARFRCGYLNAEEGR
;
A
#
# COMPACT_ATOMS: atom_id res chain seq x y z
N MET A 1 -11.24 20.09 41.17
CA MET A 1 -9.84 20.30 40.73
C MET A 1 -9.17 18.99 40.33
N LEU A 2 -9.09 17.99 41.21
CA LEU A 2 -8.39 16.71 40.93
C LEU A 2 -8.97 15.93 39.73
N ALA A 3 -10.31 15.82 39.64
CA ALA A 3 -10.98 15.18 38.51
C ALA A 3 -10.78 15.90 37.16
N VAL A 4 -10.64 17.24 37.18
CA VAL A 4 -10.40 18.02 35.96
C VAL A 4 -8.98 17.77 35.45
N VAL A 5 -8.00 17.69 36.35
CA VAL A 5 -6.61 17.38 36.01
C VAL A 5 -6.50 15.97 35.44
N GLU A 6 -7.17 14.99 36.04
CA GLU A 6 -7.18 13.60 35.56
C GLU A 6 -7.76 13.47 34.14
N ILE A 7 -8.88 14.14 33.86
CA ILE A 7 -9.49 14.16 32.52
C ILE A 7 -8.52 14.77 31.50
N VAL A 8 -7.87 15.89 31.82
CA VAL A 8 -6.90 16.53 30.93
C VAL A 8 -5.72 15.60 30.63
N VAL A 9 -5.20 14.91 31.64
CA VAL A 9 -4.09 13.95 31.47
C VAL A 9 -4.52 12.77 30.58
N LEU A 10 -5.71 12.21 30.81
CA LEU A 10 -6.23 11.12 30.00
C LEU A 10 -6.40 11.52 28.53
N LEU A 11 -6.90 12.73 28.27
CA LEU A 11 -7.05 13.26 26.91
C LEU A 11 -5.69 13.44 26.21
N VAL A 12 -4.67 13.93 26.93
CA VAL A 12 -3.31 14.08 26.40
C VAL A 12 -2.68 12.72 26.07
N VAL A 13 -2.78 11.75 26.97
CA VAL A 13 -2.25 10.40 26.76
C VAL A 13 -2.96 9.69 25.61
N LEU A 14 -4.29 9.79 25.55
CA LEU A 14 -5.08 9.24 24.46
C LEU A 14 -4.70 9.89 23.12
N GLY A 15 -4.57 11.21 23.08
CA GLY A 15 -4.10 11.94 21.89
C GLY A 15 -2.73 11.49 21.42
N LEU A 16 -1.78 11.28 22.34
CA LEU A 16 -0.43 10.76 22.02
C LEU A 16 -0.47 9.33 21.49
N LEU A 17 -1.28 8.45 22.08
CA LEU A 17 -1.45 7.07 21.62
C LEU A 17 -2.04 7.03 20.21
N LEU A 18 -3.13 7.76 19.99
CA LEU A 18 -3.78 7.85 18.68
C LEU A 18 -2.87 8.48 17.60
N SER A 19 -2.01 9.42 18.00
CA SER A 19 -0.98 10.01 17.11
C SER A 19 0.10 9.00 16.75
N ARG A 20 0.56 8.18 17.72
CA ARG A 20 1.53 7.08 17.48
C ARG A 20 0.96 5.98 16.58
N LEU A 21 -0.36 5.74 16.64
CA LEU A 21 -1.06 4.80 15.77
C LEU A 21 -1.47 5.41 14.41
N GLY A 22 -1.22 6.69 14.15
CA GLY A 22 -1.53 7.35 12.87
C GLY A 22 -3.02 7.59 12.60
N VAL A 23 -3.89 7.36 13.58
CA VAL A 23 -5.37 7.43 13.43
C VAL A 23 -5.88 8.87 13.43
N LEU A 24 -5.12 9.82 14.00
CA LEU A 24 -5.48 11.24 14.09
C LEU A 24 -4.80 12.15 13.07
N SER A 25 -4.12 11.60 12.05
CA SER A 25 -3.46 12.43 11.03
C SER A 25 -4.46 13.00 10.01
N ALA A 26 -5.30 13.94 10.45
CA ALA A 26 -5.76 15.03 9.60
C ALA A 26 -4.71 16.14 9.63
N ALA A 27 -3.52 15.87 9.09
CA ALA A 27 -2.48 16.88 8.96
C ALA A 27 -2.94 17.96 7.95
N PRO A 28 -2.64 19.25 8.19
CA PRO A 28 -2.80 20.28 7.17
C PRO A 28 -1.99 19.86 5.94
N ARG A 29 -2.66 19.71 4.79
CA ARG A 29 -1.98 19.52 3.51
C ARG A 29 -1.06 20.71 3.29
N ASP A 30 0.25 20.50 3.35
CA ASP A 30 1.22 21.44 2.77
C ASP A 30 0.78 21.65 1.30
N PRO A 31 0.43 22.88 0.86
CA PRO A 31 -0.08 23.12 -0.50
C PRO A 31 1.01 23.00 -1.56
N ARG A 32 2.24 22.63 -1.19
CA ARG A 32 3.23 22.23 -2.17
C ARG A 32 2.75 20.96 -2.86
N PRO A 33 2.56 20.96 -4.19
CA PRO A 33 2.36 19.73 -4.92
C PRO A 33 3.65 18.93 -4.76
N VAL A 34 3.67 17.98 -3.82
CA VAL A 34 4.56 16.84 -3.95
C VAL A 34 4.13 16.22 -5.27
N PRO A 35 5.00 16.16 -6.30
CA PRO A 35 4.63 15.47 -7.53
C PRO A 35 4.25 14.06 -7.12
N VAL A 36 2.96 13.76 -7.27
CA VAL A 36 2.40 12.47 -6.91
C VAL A 36 2.91 11.49 -7.96
N ARG A 37 4.13 10.99 -7.73
CA ARG A 37 4.82 10.11 -8.66
C ARG A 37 4.16 8.74 -8.54
N ALA A 38 3.64 8.26 -9.66
CA ALA A 38 3.15 6.89 -9.74
C ALA A 38 4.31 5.93 -9.48
N ALA A 39 4.05 4.87 -8.72
CA ALA A 39 5.01 3.83 -8.40
C ALA A 39 4.45 2.47 -8.79
N TRP A 40 5.35 1.58 -9.20
CA TRP A 40 5.07 0.18 -9.44
C TRP A 40 5.11 -0.60 -8.11
N ALA A 41 4.07 -1.38 -7.86
CA ALA A 41 3.96 -2.28 -6.72
C ALA A 41 3.49 -3.67 -7.18
N PRO A 42 3.93 -4.76 -6.53
CA PRO A 42 3.40 -6.09 -6.79
C PRO A 42 1.94 -6.16 -6.29
N ALA A 43 1.09 -6.83 -7.05
CA ALA A 43 -0.27 -7.14 -6.67
C ALA A 43 -0.65 -8.54 -7.16
N HIS A 44 -1.77 -9.06 -6.66
CA HIS A 44 -2.36 -10.28 -7.18
C HIS A 44 -3.87 -10.14 -7.21
N GLU A 45 -4.50 -10.90 -8.09
CA GLU A 45 -5.94 -11.07 -8.15
C GLU A 45 -6.25 -12.55 -8.43
N GLU A 46 -7.42 -12.98 -8.01
CA GLU A 46 -7.97 -14.28 -8.39
C GLU A 46 -9.18 -14.03 -9.27
N VAL A 47 -9.11 -14.47 -10.53
CA VAL A 47 -10.15 -14.24 -11.54
C VAL A 47 -10.31 -15.51 -12.35
N ASP A 48 -11.55 -15.96 -12.55
CA ASP A 48 -11.91 -17.15 -13.34
C ASP A 48 -11.18 -18.43 -12.90
N GLY A 49 -10.90 -18.57 -11.60
CA GLY A 49 -10.17 -19.73 -11.05
C GLY A 49 -8.66 -19.69 -11.30
N GLU A 50 -8.12 -18.57 -11.79
CA GLU A 50 -6.68 -18.33 -11.91
C GLU A 50 -6.21 -17.32 -10.86
N THR A 51 -5.10 -17.62 -10.21
CA THR A 51 -4.30 -16.62 -9.50
C THR A 51 -3.40 -15.90 -10.50
N ARG A 52 -3.58 -14.60 -10.65
CA ARG A 52 -2.76 -13.72 -11.47
C ARG A 52 -1.90 -12.85 -10.58
N VAL A 53 -0.59 -12.93 -10.75
CA VAL A 53 0.35 -12.00 -10.13
C VAL A 53 0.65 -10.92 -11.16
N LEU A 54 0.51 -9.66 -10.74
CA LEU A 54 0.60 -8.50 -11.62
C LEU A 54 1.46 -7.39 -11.02
N LEU A 55 1.94 -6.51 -11.88
CA LEU A 55 2.62 -5.27 -11.52
C LEU A 55 1.62 -4.14 -11.69
N ARG A 56 1.34 -3.41 -10.62
CA ARG A 56 0.38 -2.32 -10.59
C ARG A 56 1.10 -1.00 -10.48
N ARG A 57 0.90 -0.11 -11.45
CA ARG A 57 1.35 1.28 -11.40
C ARG A 57 0.22 2.12 -10.82
N SER A 58 0.46 2.76 -9.69
CA SER A 58 -0.56 3.58 -9.02
C SER A 58 0.05 4.78 -8.33
N TYR A 59 -0.79 5.77 -8.03
CA TYR A 59 -0.44 6.91 -7.20
C TYR A 59 -1.49 7.12 -6.12
N THR A 60 -1.15 7.84 -5.04
CA THR A 60 -2.10 8.13 -3.97
C THR A 60 -3.03 9.28 -4.38
N GLY A 61 -4.32 8.99 -4.52
CA GLY A 61 -5.37 9.96 -4.82
C GLY A 61 -5.56 11.00 -3.72
N GLY A 62 -6.30 12.06 -4.02
CA GLY A 62 -6.59 13.12 -3.04
C GLY A 62 -7.38 12.65 -1.82
N ASP A 63 -8.07 11.52 -1.95
CA ASP A 63 -8.82 10.78 -0.93
C ASP A 63 -7.96 9.79 -0.12
N GLY A 64 -6.68 9.62 -0.48
CA GLY A 64 -5.77 8.67 0.15
C GLY A 64 -5.85 7.25 -0.42
N LEU A 65 -6.72 7.00 -1.41
CA LEU A 65 -6.85 5.69 -2.06
C LEU A 65 -5.91 5.58 -3.26
N PRO A 66 -5.44 4.35 -3.60
CA PRO A 66 -4.61 4.17 -4.78
C PRO A 66 -5.42 4.39 -6.07
N VAL A 67 -5.00 5.34 -6.90
CA VAL A 67 -5.48 5.50 -8.26
C VAL A 67 -4.59 4.65 -9.17
N VAL A 68 -5.16 3.58 -9.72
CA VAL A 68 -4.47 2.66 -10.62
C VAL A 68 -4.38 3.28 -12.01
N LEU A 69 -3.17 3.33 -12.56
CA LEU A 69 -2.89 3.80 -13.90
C LEU A 69 -2.76 2.64 -14.89
N GLU A 70 -2.12 1.55 -14.45
CA GLU A 70 -1.76 0.43 -15.31
C GLU A 70 -1.58 -0.84 -14.49
N ASP A 71 -2.06 -1.96 -15.03
CA ASP A 71 -1.77 -3.30 -14.53
C ASP A 71 -1.10 -4.13 -15.62
N ARG A 72 -0.04 -4.86 -15.25
CA ARG A 72 0.66 -5.80 -16.13
C ARG A 72 0.71 -7.17 -15.49
N VAL A 73 0.04 -8.14 -16.09
CA VAL A 73 0.12 -9.53 -15.63
C VAL A 73 1.55 -10.03 -15.84
N LEU A 74 2.18 -10.49 -14.75
CA LEU A 74 3.50 -11.10 -14.78
C LEU A 74 3.39 -12.60 -15.04
N THR A 75 2.46 -13.26 -14.35
CA THR A 75 2.19 -14.70 -14.49
C THR A 75 0.79 -15.03 -13.99
N ALA A 76 0.24 -16.13 -14.49
CA ALA A 76 -1.04 -16.67 -14.08
C ALA A 76 -0.92 -18.19 -13.88
N PHE A 77 -1.65 -18.73 -12.91
CA PHE A 77 -1.71 -20.15 -12.64
C PHE A 77 -3.03 -20.55 -11.96
N PRO A 78 -3.44 -21.82 -12.04
CA PRO A 78 -4.70 -22.27 -11.43
C PRO A 78 -4.71 -22.01 -9.92
N ALA A 79 -5.84 -21.53 -9.40
CA ALA A 79 -6.02 -21.28 -7.97
C ALA A 79 -6.09 -22.59 -7.17
N ASP A 80 -6.41 -23.71 -7.81
CA ASP A 80 -6.47 -25.05 -7.24
C ASP A 80 -5.19 -25.88 -7.47
N ASP A 81 -4.10 -25.24 -7.94
CA ASP A 81 -2.82 -25.91 -8.15
C ASP A 81 -2.29 -26.50 -6.83
N PRO A 82 -1.95 -27.80 -6.74
CA PRO A 82 -1.39 -28.38 -5.51
C PRO A 82 -0.03 -27.76 -5.10
N ALA A 83 0.67 -27.12 -6.03
CA ALA A 83 1.91 -26.37 -5.79
C ALA A 83 1.69 -24.85 -5.65
N TRP A 84 0.45 -24.40 -5.47
CA TRP A 84 0.06 -22.98 -5.46
C TRP A 84 0.96 -22.11 -4.59
N GLU A 85 1.23 -22.51 -3.34
CA GLU A 85 2.01 -21.72 -2.38
C GLU A 85 3.44 -21.44 -2.88
N ALA A 86 4.08 -22.45 -3.46
CA ALA A 86 5.43 -22.32 -4.01
C ALA A 86 5.44 -21.38 -5.22
N ARG A 87 4.48 -21.57 -6.14
CA ARG A 87 4.35 -20.74 -7.34
C ARG A 87 4.02 -19.29 -7.01
N PHE A 88 3.12 -19.06 -6.06
CA PHE A 88 2.74 -17.73 -5.60
C PHE A 88 3.91 -17.00 -4.93
N THR A 89 4.63 -17.68 -4.04
CA THR A 89 5.81 -17.13 -3.37
C THR A 89 6.87 -16.70 -4.38
N GLU A 90 7.19 -17.58 -5.33
CA GLU A 90 8.17 -17.30 -6.39
C GLU A 90 7.71 -16.15 -7.31
N ALA A 91 6.45 -16.16 -7.73
CA ALA A 91 5.87 -15.12 -8.56
C ALA A 91 5.88 -13.75 -7.86
N MET A 92 5.51 -13.70 -6.58
CA MET A 92 5.52 -12.47 -5.80
C MET A 92 6.95 -11.97 -5.51
N ALA A 93 7.92 -12.85 -5.31
CA ALA A 93 9.33 -12.47 -5.19
C ALA A 93 9.83 -11.84 -6.51
N SER A 94 9.51 -12.46 -7.64
CA SER A 94 9.83 -11.95 -8.98
C SER A 94 9.15 -10.60 -9.26
N ALA A 95 7.88 -10.44 -8.86
CA ALA A 95 7.15 -9.19 -8.99
C ALA A 95 7.79 -8.06 -8.17
N ARG A 96 8.19 -8.31 -6.92
CA ARG A 96 8.91 -7.34 -6.08
C ARG A 96 10.22 -6.90 -6.74
N PHE A 97 11.01 -7.85 -7.23
CA PHE A 97 12.25 -7.55 -7.93
C PHE A 97 12.00 -6.68 -9.17
N ARG A 98 11.01 -7.04 -9.99
CA ARG A 98 10.67 -6.30 -11.22
C ARG A 98 10.16 -4.89 -10.93
N CYS A 99 9.31 -4.70 -9.92
CA CYS A 99 8.86 -3.39 -9.49
C CYS A 99 10.04 -2.51 -9.04
N GLY A 100 10.99 -3.07 -8.28
CA GLY A 100 12.20 -2.36 -7.88
C GLY A 100 13.00 -1.85 -9.09
N TYR A 101 13.16 -2.69 -10.10
CA TYR A 101 13.80 -2.32 -11.36
C TYR A 101 13.04 -1.19 -12.10
N LEU A 102 11.73 -1.35 -12.32
CA LEU A 102 10.91 -0.36 -13.03
C LEU A 102 10.91 1.01 -12.33
N ASN A 103 10.78 1.02 -11.00
CA ASN A 103 10.84 2.25 -10.22
C ASN A 103 12.22 2.92 -10.29
N ALA A 104 13.30 2.15 -10.42
CA ALA A 104 14.64 2.71 -10.59
C ALA A 104 14.85 3.31 -11.99
N GLU A 105 14.28 2.70 -13.04
CA GLU A 105 14.33 3.23 -14.41
C GLU A 105 13.47 4.49 -14.57
N GLU A 106 12.19 4.41 -14.17
CA GLU A 106 11.28 5.55 -14.24
C GLU A 106 11.63 6.64 -13.22
N GLY A 107 12.48 6.30 -12.24
CA GLY A 107 12.97 7.10 -11.13
C GLY A 107 14.00 8.17 -11.50
N ARG A 108 14.75 7.94 -12.58
CA ARG A 108 15.76 8.85 -13.14
C ARG A 108 15.14 10.05 -13.83
#